data_AF-A0A6M0JDQ9-F1
#
_entry.id   AF-A0A6M0JDQ9-F1
#
_cell.length_a   1.000
_cell.length_b   1.000
_cell.length_c   1.000
_cell.angle_alpha   90.00
_cell.angle_beta   90.00
_cell.angle_gamma   90.00
#
_symmetry.space_group_name_H-M   'P 1'
#
loop_
_entity.id
_entity.type
_entity.pdbx_description
1 polymer ?
#
loop_
_entity_poly.entity_id
_entity_poly.type
_entity_poly.pdbx_seq_one_letter_code
_entity_poly.pdbx_strand_id
1 'polypeptide(L)'
;METSKVVTIPNHWTSPKYSLGQRTKQGVIVGIQYYPPNNLLTGLCNESWRYAVLDKNDFSEVSHLEEQKIQPLTPLELHAELQAEIEAYQVEIVILKQQLETVSNA
;
A
#
# COMPACT_ATOMS: atom_id res chain seq x y z
N MET A 1 15.14 29.72 16.60
CA MET A 1 16.06 28.57 16.46
C MET A 1 15.21 27.33 16.55
N GLU A 2 14.75 26.80 15.41
CA GLU A 2 13.87 25.63 15.39
C GLU A 2 14.66 24.39 15.79
N THR A 3 14.23 23.73 16.86
CA THR A 3 14.81 22.45 17.27
C THR A 3 14.38 21.41 16.26
N SER A 4 15.29 21.05 15.36
CA SER A 4 15.12 19.90 14.47
C SER A 4 14.80 18.68 15.35
N LYS A 5 13.56 18.19 15.26
CA LYS A 5 13.13 17.01 16.03
C LYS A 5 13.85 15.80 15.45
N VAL A 6 14.96 15.43 16.09
CA VAL A 6 15.66 14.18 15.79
C VAL A 6 14.77 13.05 16.30
N VAL A 7 14.09 12.37 15.37
CA VAL A 7 13.40 11.13 15.66
C VAL A 7 14.47 10.05 15.76
N THR A 8 14.79 9.63 16.98
CA THR A 8 15.72 8.51 17.20
C THR A 8 14.96 7.21 17.02
N ILE A 9 15.25 6.49 15.94
CA ILE A 9 14.76 5.12 15.73
C ILE A 9 15.50 4.21 16.73
N PRO A 10 14.81 3.35 17.49
CA PRO A 10 15.45 2.42 18.40
C PRO A 10 16.51 1.56 17.69
N ASN A 11 17.68 1.38 18.31
CA ASN A 11 18.85 0.71 17.68
C ASN A 11 18.60 -0.73 17.20
N HIS A 12 17.51 -1.38 17.62
CA HIS A 12 17.14 -2.73 17.24
C HIS A 12 16.11 -2.79 16.08
N TRP A 13 15.56 -1.64 15.65
CA TRP A 13 14.66 -1.61 14.50
C TRP A 13 15.49 -1.67 13.21
N THR A 14 15.35 -2.78 12.48
CA THR A 14 15.78 -2.83 11.07
C THR A 14 14.88 -1.92 10.24
N SER A 15 15.37 -1.37 9.12
CA SER A 15 14.49 -0.64 8.20
C SER A 15 13.40 -1.58 7.65
N PRO A 16 12.14 -1.14 7.50
CA PRO A 16 11.13 -1.93 6.82
C PRO A 16 11.58 -2.21 5.38
N LYS A 17 11.38 -3.44 4.91
CA LYS A 17 11.72 -3.85 3.55
C LYS A 17 10.80 -3.23 2.50
N TYR A 18 9.55 -2.97 2.85
CA TYR A 18 8.54 -2.42 1.93
C TYR A 18 8.06 -1.04 2.40
N SER A 19 7.51 -0.27 1.47
CA SER A 19 7.10 1.13 1.70
C SER A 19 5.59 1.32 1.64
N LEU A 20 5.08 2.37 2.28
CA LEU A 20 3.69 2.79 2.14
C LEU A 20 3.38 3.14 0.67
N GLY A 21 2.19 2.74 0.22
CA GLY A 21 1.74 2.90 -1.17
C GLY A 21 2.34 1.89 -2.15
N GLN A 22 3.25 1.02 -1.71
CA GLN A 22 3.84 0.01 -2.58
C GLN A 22 2.80 -1.04 -2.98
N ARG A 23 2.69 -1.29 -4.28
CA ARG A 23 1.85 -2.35 -4.85
C ARG A 23 2.56 -3.70 -4.76
N THR A 24 1.81 -4.71 -4.34
CA THR A 24 2.23 -6.09 -4.11
C THR A 24 1.23 -7.02 -4.77
N LYS A 25 1.55 -8.31 -4.90
CA LYS A 25 0.61 -9.30 -5.47
C LYS A 25 -0.67 -9.44 -4.63
N GLN A 26 -0.59 -9.12 -3.34
CA GLN A 26 -1.70 -9.14 -2.40
C GLN A 26 -2.53 -7.86 -2.40
N GLY A 27 -2.01 -6.77 -2.99
CA GLY A 27 -2.64 -5.46 -2.96
C GLY A 27 -1.69 -4.34 -2.54
N VAL A 28 -2.21 -3.26 -1.98
CA VAL A 28 -1.44 -2.03 -1.69
C VAL A 28 -1.10 -1.94 -0.21
N ILE A 29 0.16 -1.67 0.11
CA ILE A 29 0.58 -1.44 1.50
C ILE A 29 0.03 -0.08 1.97
N VAL A 30 -0.86 -0.11 2.96
CA VAL A 30 -1.50 1.09 3.55
C VAL A 30 -1.08 1.34 4.99
N GLY A 31 -0.37 0.40 5.61
CA GLY A 31 0.15 0.54 6.96
C GLY A 31 1.45 -0.25 7.17
N ILE A 32 2.34 0.28 8.01
CA ILE A 32 3.58 -0.39 8.42
C ILE A 32 3.69 -0.25 9.93
N GLN A 33 3.88 -1.36 10.62
CA GLN A 33 4.01 -1.40 12.07
C GLN A 33 5.12 -2.36 12.48
N TYR A 34 6.02 -1.90 13.34
CA TYR A 34 7.01 -2.76 13.97
C TYR A 34 6.46 -3.37 15.26
N TYR A 35 6.61 -4.68 15.42
CA TYR A 35 6.24 -5.38 16.64
C TYR A 35 7.51 -5.71 17.44
N PRO A 36 7.74 -5.05 18.60
CA PRO A 36 8.94 -5.28 19.39
C PRO A 36 8.93 -6.62 20.11
N PRO A 37 10.10 -7.14 20.51
CA PRO A 37 10.19 -8.30 21.39
C PRO A 37 9.50 -7.98 22.72
N ASN A 38 8.73 -8.93 23.25
CA ASN A 38 7.96 -8.81 24.50
C ASN A 38 6.71 -7.90 24.46
N ASN A 39 5.97 -7.87 23.34
CA ASN A 39 4.61 -7.33 23.36
C ASN A 39 3.67 -8.22 24.18
N LEU A 40 2.52 -7.70 24.64
CA LEU A 40 1.52 -8.48 25.41
C LEU A 40 0.94 -9.69 24.63
N LEU A 41 1.32 -9.87 23.36
CA LEU A 41 0.98 -10.99 22.48
C LEU A 41 2.10 -12.05 22.46
N THR A 42 3.02 -11.99 23.42
CA THR A 42 4.15 -12.92 23.67
C THR A 42 3.70 -14.37 23.62
N GLY A 43 3.93 -15.00 22.47
CA GLY A 43 3.58 -16.39 22.20
C GLY A 43 3.26 -16.65 20.73
N LEU A 44 2.73 -15.65 20.00
CA LEU A 44 2.26 -15.84 18.62
C LEU A 44 3.00 -15.00 17.56
N CYS A 45 3.77 -13.98 17.96
CA CYS A 45 4.45 -13.09 17.01
C CYS A 45 5.95 -12.97 17.32
N ASN A 46 6.76 -13.35 16.33
CA ASN A 46 8.18 -13.04 16.29
C ASN A 46 8.37 -11.52 16.07
N GLU A 47 9.48 -10.98 16.57
CA GLU A 47 9.94 -9.62 16.30
C GLU A 47 10.06 -9.40 14.78
N SER A 48 9.18 -8.59 14.19
CA SER A 48 9.22 -8.30 12.76
C SER A 48 8.34 -7.13 12.37
N TRP A 49 8.59 -6.61 11.17
CA TRP A 49 7.69 -5.69 10.48
C TRP A 49 6.41 -6.41 10.05
N ARG A 50 5.28 -5.77 10.36
CA ARG A 50 3.94 -6.13 9.88
C ARG A 50 3.44 -5.04 8.97
N TYR A 51 2.74 -5.48 7.94
CA TYR A 51 2.27 -4.61 6.87
C TYR A 51 0.78 -4.79 6.73
N ALA A 52 0.06 -3.68 6.77
CA ALA A 52 -1.36 -3.64 6.49
C ALA A 52 -1.51 -3.52 4.96
N VAL A 53 -2.09 -4.53 4.33
CA VAL A 53 -2.28 -4.60 2.88
C VAL A 53 -3.76 -4.52 2.58
N LEU A 54 -4.13 -3.52 1.80
CA LEU A 54 -5.47 -3.37 1.25
C LEU A 54 -5.60 -4.28 0.04
N ASP A 55 -6.58 -5.18 0.03
CA ASP A 55 -6.78 -6.13 -1.07
C ASP A 55 -7.07 -5.37 -2.38
N LYS A 56 -6.57 -5.91 -3.50
CA LYS A 56 -6.77 -5.35 -4.83
C LYS A 56 -8.22 -5.48 -5.31
N ASN A 57 -8.94 -6.50 -4.83
CA ASN A 57 -10.31 -6.82 -5.24
C ASN A 57 -11.34 -6.36 -4.21
N ASP A 58 -10.96 -6.22 -2.94
CA ASP A 58 -11.84 -5.79 -1.86
C ASP A 58 -11.20 -4.65 -1.06
N PHE A 59 -11.57 -3.41 -1.40
CA PHE A 59 -11.09 -2.21 -0.73
C PHE A 59 -11.70 -2.00 0.67
N SER A 60 -12.52 -2.93 1.17
CA SER A 60 -13.11 -2.84 2.50
C SER A 60 -12.29 -3.53 3.59
N GLU A 61 -11.47 -4.52 3.22
CA GLU A 61 -10.71 -5.34 4.16
C GLU A 61 -9.20 -5.07 4.08
N VAL A 62 -8.58 -4.89 5.25
CA VAL A 62 -7.12 -4.72 5.39
C VAL A 62 -6.54 -5.94 6.07
N SER A 63 -5.67 -6.64 5.34
CA SER A 63 -4.96 -7.81 5.85
C SER A 63 -3.65 -7.42 6.51
N HIS A 64 -3.38 -7.95 7.71
CA HIS A 64 -2.10 -7.74 8.39
C HIS A 64 -1.14 -8.90 8.10
N LEU A 65 -0.13 -8.64 7.27
CA LEU A 65 0.82 -9.63 6.79
C LEU A 65 2.21 -9.46 7.41
N GLU A 66 2.90 -10.58 7.53
CA GLU A 66 4.33 -10.62 7.87
C GLU A 66 5.18 -10.20 6.68
N GLU A 67 6.34 -9.60 6.94
CA GLU A 67 7.29 -9.21 5.89
C GLU A 67 7.60 -10.35 4.91
N GLN A 68 7.78 -11.57 5.40
CA GLN A 68 8.06 -12.77 4.59
C GLN A 68 6.87 -13.25 3.74
N LYS A 69 5.65 -12.83 4.08
CA LYS A 69 4.44 -13.19 3.33
C LYS A 69 4.13 -12.21 2.22
N ILE A 70 4.78 -11.04 2.18
CA ILE A 70 4.60 -10.06 1.10
C ILE A 70 5.34 -10.52 -0.16
N GLN A 71 4.65 -10.47 -1.28
CA GLN A 71 5.21 -10.76 -2.58
C GLN A 71 5.25 -9.46 -3.40
N PRO A 72 6.42 -8.85 -3.60
CA PRO A 72 6.52 -7.65 -4.42
C PRO A 72 6.17 -7.99 -5.86
N LEU A 73 5.56 -7.02 -6.55
CA LEU A 73 5.42 -7.10 -8.00
C LEU A 73 6.79 -6.92 -8.65
N THR A 74 7.01 -7.64 -9.75
CA THR A 74 8.14 -7.35 -10.64
C THR A 74 7.91 -6.00 -11.33
N PRO A 75 8.99 -5.31 -11.77
CA PRO A 75 8.84 -4.04 -12.49
C PRO A 75 7.94 -4.15 -13.73
N LEU A 76 7.96 -5.30 -14.41
CA LEU A 76 7.11 -5.55 -15.58
C LEU A 76 5.63 -5.69 -15.20
N GLU A 77 5.32 -6.45 -14.15
CA GLU A 77 3.95 -6.58 -13.64
C GLU A 77 3.42 -5.22 -13.16
N LEU A 78 4.23 -4.45 -12.44
CA LEU A 78 3.87 -3.11 -11.97
C LEU A 78 3.56 -2.17 -13.14
N HIS A 79 4.41 -2.18 -14.17
CA HIS A 79 4.18 -1.36 -15.37
C HIS A 79 2.88 -1.77 -16.09
N ALA A 80 2.63 -3.07 -16.23
CA ALA A 80 1.41 -3.57 -16.87
C ALA A 80 0.15 -3.14 -16.08
N GLU A 81 0.17 -3.21 -14.75
CA GLU A 81 -0.93 -2.74 -13.92
C GLU A 81 -1.19 -1.24 -14.05
N LEU A 82 -0.12 -0.43 -14.02
CA LEU A 82 -0.24 1.03 -14.20
C LEU A 82 -0.80 1.38 -15.58
N GLN A 83 -0.33 0.69 -16.62
CA GLN A 83 -0.81 0.92 -17.98
C GLN A 83 -2.30 0.59 -18.12
N ALA A 84 -2.74 -0.56 -17.59
CA ALA A 84 -4.15 -0.96 -17.62
C ALA A 84 -5.05 0.03 -16.85
N GLU A 85 -4.58 0.53 -15.71
CA GLU A 85 -5.30 1.52 -14.90
C GLU A 85 -5.42 2.87 -15.63
N ILE A 86 -4.34 3.33 -16.28
CA ILE A 86 -4.36 4.54 -17.11
C ILE A 86 -5.37 4.41 -18.25
N GLU A 87 -5.38 3.28 -18.96
CA GLU A 87 -6.30 3.02 -20.06
C GLU A 87 -7.76 3.00 -19.59
N ALA A 88 -8.05 2.37 -18.45
CA ALA A 88 -9.38 2.36 -17.86
C ALA A 88 -9.89 3.78 -17.55
N TYR A 89 -9.05 4.60 -16.90
CA TYR A 89 -9.41 5.99 -16.60
C TYR A 89 -9.56 6.86 -17.86
N GLN A 90 -8.76 6.63 -18.89
CA GLN A 90 -8.92 7.35 -20.16
C GLN A 90 -10.28 7.07 -20.81
N VAL A 91 -10.72 5.81 -20.79
CA VAL A 91 -12.05 5.42 -21.29
C VAL A 91 -13.15 6.08 -20.46
N GLU A 92 -13.05 6.03 -19.13
CA GLU A 92 -14.03 6.64 -18.23
C GLU A 92 -14.15 8.15 -18.47
N ILE A 93 -13.02 8.85 -18.64
CA ILE A 93 -12.99 10.28 -18.95
C ILE A 93 -13.73 10.58 -20.27
N VAL A 94 -13.54 9.76 -21.31
CA VAL A 94 -14.23 9.95 -22.61
C VAL A 94 -15.74 9.79 -22.44
N ILE A 95 -16.18 8.77 -21.71
CA ILE A 95 -17.61 8.52 -21.45
C ILE A 95 -18.21 9.69 -20.68
N LEU A 96 -17.56 10.14 -19.60
CA LEU A 96 -18.04 11.25 -18.78
C LEU A 96 -18.10 12.57 -19.58
N LYS A 97 -17.15 12.82 -20.47
CA LYS A 97 -17.18 13.98 -21.37
C LYS A 97 -18.38 13.94 -22.32
N GLN A 98 -18.65 12.80 -22.93
CA GLN A 98 -19.82 12.64 -23.81
C GLN A 98 -21.13 12.86 -23.05
N GLN A 99 -21.24 12.31 -21.83
CA GLN A 99 -22.42 12.54 -20.98
C GLN A 99 -22.60 14.03 -20.65
N LEU A 100 -21.53 14.73 -20.29
CA LEU A 100 -21.58 16.16 -20.03
C LEU A 100 -22.02 16.97 -21.26
N GLU A 101 -21.52 16.64 -22.45
CA GLU A 101 -21.94 17.28 -23.70
C GLU A 101 -23.43 17.04 -24.00
N THR A 102 -23.96 15.84 -23.72
CA THR A 102 -25.40 15.57 -23.90
C THR A 102 -26.28 16.34 -22.92
N VAL A 103 -25.83 16.55 -21.67
CA VAL A 103 -26.55 17.34 -20.66
C VAL A 103 -26.43 18.83 -20.92
N SER A 104 -25.31 19.30 -21.46
CA SER A 104 -25.09 20.72 -21.79
C SER A 104 -25.79 21.16 -23.08
N ASN A 105 -26.11 20.23 -23.99
CA ASN A 105 -26.80 20.50 -25.25
C ASN A 105 -28.32 20.20 -25.19
N ALA A 106 -28.83 19.79 -24.03
CA ALA A 106 -30.27 19.60 -23.74
C ALA A 106 -30.85 20.85 -23.07
#